data_AF-A0A660UKS5-F1
#
_entry.id   AF-A0A660UKS5-F1
#
_cell.length_a   1.000
_cell.length_b   1.000
_cell.length_c   1.000
_cell.angle_alpha   90.00
_cell.angle_beta   90.00
_cell.angle_gamma   90.00
#
_symmetry.space_group_name_H-M   'P 1'
#
loop_
_entity.id
_entity.type
_entity.pdbx_description
1 polymer ?
#
loop_
_entity_poly.entity_id
_entity_poly.type
_entity_poly.pdbx_seq_one_letter_code
_entity_poly.pdbx_strand_id
1 'polypeptide(L)'
;MSIIVICALLLAFIVYIAVGLSVGRRTKGIADMLPLGFNKQARVENSAEFSASTVATTLSLATVVMAFFELAQTFGLWLFWTVATTTFGLLLMRLFAGRIWKRMSAYDHRPTLHEFLGTEYDSKVLSYVGAVFTSLGFLGAFAVELTVGSRLFAALVPSAPAPVVVVVLSLVAFIYTAVGGFRAVIVTDRIQMISIWLLLAVLPVSYFLWVRTHRK
;
A
#
# COMPACT_ATOMS: atom_id res chain seq x y z
N MET A 1 25.18 13.66 2.13
CA MET A 1 23.78 13.22 2.36
C MET A 1 23.29 12.27 1.27
N SER A 2 23.48 12.56 -0.01
CA SER A 2 22.95 11.73 -1.12
C SER A 2 23.43 10.27 -1.12
N ILE A 3 24.69 9.99 -0.73
CA ILE A 3 25.21 8.61 -0.61
C ILE A 3 24.42 7.79 0.43
N ILE A 4 24.11 8.37 1.59
CA ILE A 4 23.36 7.70 2.65
C ILE A 4 21.94 7.35 2.17
N VAL A 5 21.29 8.27 1.46
CA VAL A 5 19.95 8.07 0.89
C VAL A 5 19.96 6.98 -0.17
N ILE A 6 20.95 6.97 -1.07
CA ILE A 6 21.11 5.92 -2.09
C ILE A 6 21.34 4.57 -1.44
N CYS A 7 22.24 4.47 -0.45
CA CYS A 7 22.50 3.22 0.27
C CYS A 7 21.25 2.71 1.00
N ALA A 8 20.48 3.59 1.65
CA ALA A 8 19.24 3.23 2.32
C ALA A 8 18.18 2.70 1.32
N LEU A 9 18.05 3.34 0.16
CA LEU A 9 17.14 2.90 -0.91
C LEU A 9 17.54 1.52 -1.46
N LEU A 10 18.82 1.33 -1.78
CA LEU A 10 19.34 0.05 -2.28
C LEU A 10 19.14 -1.06 -1.25
N LEU A 11 19.38 -0.77 0.03
CA LEU A 11 19.13 -1.71 1.11
C LEU A 11 17.65 -2.10 1.18
N ALA A 12 16.73 -1.13 1.07
CA ALA A 12 15.30 -1.41 1.04
C ALA A 12 14.93 -2.30 -0.16
N PHE A 13 15.46 -2.03 -1.36
CA PHE A 13 15.23 -2.85 -2.54
C PHE A 13 15.73 -4.29 -2.36
N ILE A 14 16.94 -4.45 -1.80
CA ILE A 14 17.51 -5.77 -1.51
C ILE A 14 16.60 -6.53 -0.54
N VAL A 15 16.13 -5.87 0.53
CA VAL A 15 15.22 -6.48 1.51
C VAL A 15 13.92 -6.92 0.83
N TYR A 16 13.28 -6.06 0.03
CA TYR A 16 12.02 -6.40 -0.63
C TYR A 16 12.16 -7.52 -1.66
N ILE A 17 13.22 -7.49 -2.47
CA ILE A 17 13.50 -8.57 -3.44
C ILE A 17 13.83 -9.88 -2.71
N ALA A 18 14.60 -9.83 -1.61
CA ALA A 18 14.92 -11.02 -0.81
C ALA A 18 13.67 -11.62 -0.16
N VAL A 19 12.76 -10.78 0.36
CA VAL A 19 11.45 -11.23 0.87
C VAL A 19 10.61 -11.84 -0.25
N GLY A 20 10.53 -11.18 -1.41
CA GLY A 20 9.83 -11.70 -2.58
C GLY A 20 10.34 -13.06 -3.02
N LEU A 21 11.67 -13.26 -3.09
CA LEU A 21 12.30 -14.53 -3.43
C LEU A 21 12.11 -15.60 -2.34
N SER A 22 12.22 -15.23 -1.07
CA SER A 22 12.06 -16.17 0.06
C SER A 22 10.64 -16.72 0.16
N VAL A 23 9.65 -15.84 -0.02
CA VAL A 23 8.23 -16.22 -0.05
C VAL A 23 7.89 -16.93 -1.37
N GLY A 24 8.45 -16.47 -2.49
CA GLY A 24 8.34 -17.06 -3.83
C GLY A 24 8.74 -18.53 -3.91
N ARG A 25 9.76 -18.94 -3.13
CA ARG A 25 10.16 -20.36 -3.02
C ARG A 25 9.07 -21.26 -2.45
N ARG A 26 8.05 -20.71 -1.78
CA ARG A 26 6.90 -21.43 -1.24
C ARG A 26 5.66 -21.35 -2.13
N THR A 27 5.68 -20.54 -3.19
CA THR A 27 4.55 -20.24 -4.07
C THR A 27 4.67 -21.10 -5.32
N LYS A 28 3.80 -22.11 -5.50
CA LYS A 28 3.97 -23.13 -6.57
C LYS A 28 3.05 -22.94 -7.78
N GLY A 29 2.31 -21.84 -7.89
CA GLY A 29 1.55 -21.53 -9.12
C GLY A 29 0.66 -20.29 -9.06
N ILE A 30 -0.03 -20.03 -10.18
CA ILE A 30 -0.94 -18.88 -10.40
C ILE A 30 -2.07 -18.82 -9.35
N ALA A 31 -2.50 -19.99 -8.84
CA ALA A 31 -3.52 -20.09 -7.79
C ALA A 31 -3.07 -19.60 -6.40
N ASP A 32 -1.75 -19.49 -6.17
CA ASP A 32 -1.19 -18.83 -4.98
C ASP A 32 -0.91 -17.34 -5.21
N MET A 33 -0.87 -16.90 -6.49
CA MET A 33 -0.56 -15.52 -6.88
C MET A 33 -1.82 -14.64 -6.93
N LEU A 34 -2.93 -15.19 -7.38
CA LEU A 34 -4.22 -14.51 -7.44
C LEU A 34 -5.27 -15.33 -6.69
N PRO A 35 -6.14 -14.73 -5.87
CA PRO A 35 -7.30 -15.39 -5.28
C PRO A 35 -8.40 -15.68 -6.33
N LEU A 36 -8.01 -16.01 -7.57
CA LEU A 36 -8.86 -16.31 -8.71
C LEU A 36 -8.42 -17.67 -9.27
N GLY A 37 -9.31 -18.67 -9.22
CA GLY A 37 -9.11 -19.99 -9.85
C GLY A 37 -8.90 -21.20 -8.92
N PHE A 38 -8.96 -22.38 -9.52
CA PHE A 38 -9.43 -23.69 -9.02
C PHE A 38 -8.67 -24.41 -7.87
N ASN A 39 -7.63 -23.84 -7.24
CA ASN A 39 -6.93 -24.53 -6.14
C ASN A 39 -6.32 -23.56 -5.11
N LYS A 40 -7.19 -23.02 -4.25
CA LYS A 40 -7.05 -21.75 -3.51
C LYS A 40 -6.35 -21.94 -2.14
N GLN A 41 -5.03 -21.85 -2.07
CA GLN A 41 -4.27 -21.88 -0.79
C GLN A 41 -3.88 -20.50 -0.23
N ALA A 42 -4.08 -19.41 -0.98
CA ALA A 42 -3.85 -18.06 -0.49
C ALA A 42 -4.92 -17.65 0.55
N ARG A 43 -4.58 -17.82 1.84
CA ARG A 43 -5.42 -17.41 2.96
C ARG A 43 -4.85 -16.18 3.64
N VAL A 44 -5.69 -15.18 3.84
CA VAL A 44 -5.54 -14.25 4.96
C VAL A 44 -5.92 -15.05 6.21
N GLU A 45 -4.95 -15.35 7.07
CA GLU A 45 -5.16 -16.24 8.22
C GLU A 45 -5.87 -15.53 9.38
N ASN A 46 -5.78 -14.20 9.47
CA ASN A 46 -6.31 -13.49 10.61
C ASN A 46 -6.89 -12.11 10.25
N SER A 47 -7.98 -11.72 10.92
CA SER A 47 -8.63 -10.41 10.75
C SER A 47 -7.70 -9.24 11.04
N ALA A 48 -6.70 -9.46 11.89
CA ALA A 48 -5.63 -8.51 12.18
C ALA A 48 -4.68 -8.30 10.99
N GLU A 49 -4.40 -9.34 10.20
CA GLU A 49 -3.57 -9.22 9.00
C GLU A 49 -4.31 -8.43 7.90
N PHE A 50 -5.60 -8.70 7.74
CA PHE A 50 -6.47 -7.97 6.83
C PHE A 50 -6.57 -6.49 7.23
N SER A 51 -6.80 -6.22 8.52
CA SER A 51 -6.87 -4.86 9.05
C SER A 51 -5.54 -4.13 8.89
N ALA A 52 -4.41 -4.78 9.16
CA ALA A 52 -3.09 -4.17 9.01
C ALA A 52 -2.78 -3.88 7.53
N SER A 53 -3.01 -4.81 6.61
CA SER A 53 -2.82 -4.55 5.18
C SER A 53 -3.77 -3.46 4.68
N THR A 54 -5.04 -3.46 5.09
CA THR A 54 -6.00 -2.39 4.76
C THR A 54 -5.49 -1.02 5.21
N VAL A 55 -4.99 -0.91 6.44
CA VAL A 55 -4.43 0.34 6.97
C VAL A 55 -3.17 0.75 6.20
N ALA A 56 -2.28 -0.20 5.90
CA ALA A 56 -1.07 0.07 5.11
C ALA A 56 -1.41 0.55 3.70
N THR A 57 -2.37 -0.10 3.01
CA THR A 57 -2.83 0.31 1.68
C THR A 57 -3.50 1.69 1.72
N THR A 58 -4.18 2.07 2.80
CA THR A 58 -4.74 3.42 2.94
C THR A 58 -3.70 4.50 3.27
N LEU A 59 -2.56 4.14 3.86
CA LEU A 59 -1.48 5.06 4.21
C LEU A 59 -0.41 5.04 3.11
N SER A 60 -0.67 5.84 2.08
CA SER A 60 0.20 5.96 0.90
C SER A 60 1.19 7.12 1.02
N LEU A 61 2.36 6.96 0.41
CA LEU A 61 3.36 8.04 0.28
C LEU A 61 2.76 9.26 -0.42
N ALA A 62 1.85 9.09 -1.39
CA ALA A 62 1.17 10.20 -2.06
C ALA A 62 0.28 10.98 -1.09
N THR A 63 -0.46 10.28 -0.22
CA THR A 63 -1.32 10.93 0.78
C THR A 63 -0.49 11.67 1.83
N VAL A 64 0.56 11.06 2.38
CA VAL A 64 1.37 11.69 3.42
C VAL A 64 2.19 12.86 2.84
N VAL A 65 2.86 12.66 1.70
CA VAL A 65 3.79 13.65 1.13
C VAL A 65 3.07 14.75 0.34
N MET A 66 2.26 14.42 -0.67
CA MET A 66 1.56 15.49 -1.40
C MET A 66 0.41 16.04 -0.55
N ALA A 67 -0.51 15.20 -0.09
CA ALA A 67 -1.75 15.70 0.50
C ALA A 67 -1.56 16.35 1.88
N PHE A 68 -0.62 15.90 2.71
CA PHE A 68 -0.34 16.55 3.99
C PHE A 68 0.80 17.55 3.92
N PHE A 69 1.98 17.22 3.39
CA PHE A 69 3.10 18.20 3.43
C PHE A 69 2.92 19.39 2.50
N GLU A 70 2.44 19.22 1.25
CA GLU A 70 2.26 20.37 0.35
C GLU A 70 1.06 21.22 0.77
N LEU A 71 -0.10 20.59 1.05
CA LEU A 71 -1.30 21.34 1.41
C LEU A 71 -1.28 21.86 2.85
N ALA A 72 -0.41 21.36 3.74
CA ALA A 72 -0.31 21.87 5.13
C ALA A 72 0.00 23.35 5.18
N GLN A 73 0.80 23.87 4.24
CA GLN A 73 1.10 25.29 4.18
C GLN A 73 -0.14 26.14 3.86
N THR A 74 -1.07 25.59 3.07
CA THR A 74 -2.27 26.30 2.61
C THR A 74 -3.46 26.13 3.57
N PHE A 75 -3.70 24.92 4.07
CA PHE A 75 -4.90 24.57 4.84
C PHE A 75 -4.63 24.37 6.33
N GLY A 76 -3.37 24.25 6.75
CA GLY A 76 -2.98 24.11 8.15
C GLY A 76 -3.74 23.01 8.87
N LEU A 77 -4.37 23.37 9.99
CA LEU A 77 -5.11 22.43 10.84
C LEU A 77 -6.39 21.89 10.18
N TRP A 78 -6.91 22.53 9.13
CA TRP A 78 -8.13 22.05 8.46
C TRP A 78 -7.93 20.68 7.79
N LEU A 79 -6.69 20.32 7.45
CA LEU A 79 -6.37 18.99 6.91
C LEU A 79 -6.70 17.85 7.87
N PHE A 80 -6.73 18.09 9.19
CA PHE A 80 -7.16 17.06 10.15
C PHE A 80 -8.60 16.61 9.90
N TRP A 81 -9.42 17.41 9.24
CA TRP A 81 -10.76 17.00 8.79
C TRP A 81 -10.71 15.78 7.86
N THR A 82 -9.72 15.70 6.97
CA THR A 82 -9.55 14.55 6.05
C THR A 82 -9.15 13.28 6.81
N VAL A 83 -8.30 13.41 7.83
CA VAL A 83 -7.93 12.31 8.72
C VAL A 83 -9.13 11.83 9.53
N ALA A 84 -9.90 12.77 10.09
CA ALA A 84 -11.09 12.47 10.89
C ALA A 84 -12.17 11.76 10.08
N THR A 85 -12.49 12.27 8.89
CA THR A 85 -13.49 11.66 7.98
C THR A 85 -13.04 10.30 7.46
N THR A 86 -11.76 10.13 7.12
CA THR A 86 -11.22 8.82 6.71
C THR A 86 -11.27 7.80 7.85
N THR A 87 -10.87 8.22 9.06
CA THR A 87 -10.95 7.37 10.26
C THR A 87 -12.40 6.97 10.55
N PHE A 88 -13.33 7.92 10.47
CA PHE A 88 -14.74 7.66 10.65
C PHE A 88 -15.29 6.67 9.60
N GLY A 89 -14.92 6.84 8.33
CA GLY A 89 -15.30 5.93 7.25
C GLY A 89 -14.78 4.50 7.48
N LEU A 90 -13.53 4.35 7.91
CA LEU A 90 -12.95 3.04 8.25
C LEU A 90 -13.63 2.40 9.47
N LEU A 91 -13.94 3.20 10.50
CA LEU A 91 -14.69 2.72 11.67
C LEU A 91 -16.10 2.26 11.28
N LEU A 92 -16.79 3.03 10.44
CA LEU A 92 -18.10 2.66 9.92
C LEU A 92 -18.02 1.35 9.12
N MET A 93 -17.05 1.24 8.20
CA MET A 93 -16.83 0.01 7.43
C MET A 93 -16.54 -1.19 8.34
N ARG A 94 -15.77 -1.00 9.42
CA ARG A 94 -15.48 -2.07 10.40
C ARG A 94 -16.76 -2.63 11.05
N LEU A 95 -17.78 -1.82 11.29
CA LEU A 95 -19.06 -2.29 11.85
C LEU A 95 -19.81 -3.20 10.87
N PHE A 96 -19.73 -2.92 9.58
CA PHE A 96 -20.39 -3.71 8.53
C PHE A 96 -19.53 -4.88 8.01
N ALA A 97 -18.21 -4.78 8.13
CA ALA A 97 -17.27 -5.78 7.63
C ALA A 97 -17.56 -7.18 8.19
N GLY A 98 -17.91 -7.30 9.46
CA GLY A 98 -18.26 -8.60 10.06
C GLY A 98 -19.51 -9.24 9.43
N ARG A 99 -20.51 -8.44 9.05
CA ARG A 99 -21.73 -8.92 8.37
C ARG A 99 -21.44 -9.34 6.93
N ILE A 100 -20.65 -8.54 6.23
CA ILE A 100 -20.21 -8.83 4.85
C ILE A 100 -19.39 -10.11 4.84
N TRP A 101 -18.43 -10.25 5.77
CA TRP A 101 -17.59 -11.44 5.89
C TRP A 101 -18.42 -12.70 6.13
N LYS A 102 -19.41 -12.63 7.03
CA LYS A 102 -20.31 -13.76 7.32
C LYS A 102 -21.09 -14.20 6.07
N ARG A 103 -21.64 -13.26 5.29
CA ARG A 103 -22.33 -13.59 4.02
C ARG A 103 -21.38 -14.14 2.97
N MET A 104 -20.19 -13.56 2.86
CA MET A 104 -19.17 -14.01 1.90
C MET A 104 -18.62 -15.40 2.25
N SER A 105 -18.60 -15.76 3.55
CA SER A 105 -18.20 -17.10 4.01
C SER A 105 -19.25 -18.20 3.80
N ALA A 106 -20.48 -17.83 3.44
CA ALA A 106 -21.54 -18.79 3.11
C ALA A 106 -21.43 -19.35 1.68
N TYR A 107 -20.54 -18.78 0.85
CA TYR A 107 -20.24 -19.29 -0.48
C TYR A 107 -19.18 -20.40 -0.39
N ASP A 108 -19.36 -21.48 -1.16
CA ASP A 108 -18.45 -22.64 -1.22
C ASP A 108 -17.01 -22.26 -1.61
N HIS A 109 -16.85 -21.11 -2.28
CA HIS A 109 -15.58 -20.47 -2.52
C HIS A 109 -15.59 -19.04 -1.98
N ARG A 110 -14.44 -18.56 -1.48
CA ARG A 110 -14.27 -17.13 -1.15
C ARG A 110 -14.31 -16.33 -2.46
N PRO A 111 -15.41 -15.66 -2.81
CA PRO A 111 -15.51 -14.88 -4.04
C PRO A 111 -14.73 -13.57 -3.85
N THR A 112 -14.27 -12.96 -4.94
CA THR A 112 -13.82 -11.55 -4.85
C THR A 112 -15.01 -10.66 -4.50
N LEU A 113 -14.77 -9.45 -3.97
CA LEU A 113 -15.86 -8.53 -3.63
C LEU A 113 -16.75 -8.23 -4.85
N HIS A 114 -16.16 -8.15 -6.05
CA HIS A 114 -16.88 -7.94 -7.30
C HIS A 114 -17.71 -9.15 -7.71
N GLU A 115 -17.21 -10.36 -7.46
CA GLU A 115 -17.95 -11.61 -7.71
C GLU A 115 -19.12 -11.75 -6.72
N PHE A 116 -18.91 -11.43 -5.44
CA PHE A 116 -19.96 -11.37 -4.43
C PHE A 116 -21.08 -10.38 -4.79
N LEU A 117 -20.72 -9.19 -5.30
CA LEU A 117 -21.71 -8.25 -5.81
C LEU A 117 -22.42 -8.79 -7.05
N GLY A 118 -21.70 -9.48 -7.94
CA GLY A 118 -22.30 -10.11 -9.11
C GLY A 118 -23.32 -11.20 -8.75
N THR A 119 -23.07 -11.99 -7.70
CA THR A 119 -23.98 -13.05 -7.26
C THR A 119 -25.17 -12.52 -6.47
N GLU A 120 -24.98 -11.55 -5.57
CA GLU A 120 -26.07 -11.00 -4.75
C GLU A 120 -27.08 -10.18 -5.60
N TYR A 121 -26.61 -9.55 -6.69
CA TYR A 121 -27.45 -8.77 -7.60
C TYR A 121 -27.77 -9.50 -8.91
N ASP A 122 -27.45 -10.80 -9.03
CA ASP A 122 -27.65 -11.65 -10.21
C ASP A 122 -27.19 -11.00 -11.53
N SER A 123 -26.08 -10.27 -11.49
CA SER A 123 -25.57 -9.49 -12.62
C SER A 123 -24.08 -9.70 -12.84
N LYS A 124 -23.75 -10.49 -13.87
CA LYS A 124 -22.37 -10.67 -14.33
C LYS A 124 -21.75 -9.35 -14.80
N VAL A 125 -22.56 -8.45 -15.37
CA VAL A 125 -22.10 -7.13 -15.83
C VAL A 125 -21.58 -6.29 -14.65
N LEU A 126 -22.30 -6.30 -13.51
CA LEU A 126 -21.88 -5.57 -12.32
C LEU A 126 -20.51 -6.05 -11.82
N SER A 127 -20.27 -7.37 -11.87
CA SER A 127 -19.00 -7.96 -11.47
C SER A 127 -17.84 -7.50 -12.37
N TYR A 128 -18.03 -7.55 -13.69
CA TYR A 128 -17.01 -7.12 -14.66
C TYR A 128 -16.73 -5.63 -14.56
N VAL A 129 -17.78 -4.80 -14.52
CA VAL A 129 -17.64 -3.35 -14.40
C VAL A 129 -16.91 -3.01 -13.09
N GLY A 130 -17.30 -3.60 -11.97
CA GLY A 130 -16.62 -3.41 -10.69
C GLY A 130 -15.12 -3.75 -10.77
N ALA A 131 -14.78 -4.92 -11.33
CA ALA A 131 -13.39 -5.34 -11.47
C ALA A 131 -12.56 -4.39 -12.36
N VAL A 132 -13.12 -3.93 -13.48
CA VAL A 132 -12.44 -3.00 -14.41
C VAL A 132 -12.20 -1.64 -13.74
N PHE A 133 -13.23 -1.04 -13.15
CA PHE A 133 -13.11 0.26 -12.50
C PHE A 133 -12.18 0.22 -11.29
N THR A 134 -12.22 -0.84 -10.49
CA THR A 134 -11.28 -1.00 -9.37
C THR A 134 -9.85 -1.19 -9.86
N SER A 135 -9.63 -1.97 -10.92
CA SER A 135 -8.30 -2.14 -11.51
C SER A 135 -7.73 -0.83 -12.07
N LEU A 136 -8.56 -0.06 -12.79
CA LEU A 136 -8.17 1.26 -13.30
C LEU A 136 -7.88 2.25 -12.17
N GLY A 137 -8.71 2.25 -11.12
CA GLY A 137 -8.51 3.08 -9.93
C GLY A 137 -7.18 2.79 -9.23
N PHE A 138 -6.86 1.51 -9.02
CA PHE A 138 -5.58 1.10 -8.44
C PHE A 138 -4.39 1.42 -9.34
N LEU A 139 -4.51 1.26 -10.66
CA LEU A 139 -3.46 1.63 -11.60
C LEU A 139 -3.19 3.13 -11.57
N GLY A 140 -4.24 3.95 -11.51
CA GLY A 140 -4.12 5.40 -11.35
C GLY A 140 -3.47 5.79 -10.03
N ALA A 141 -3.90 5.19 -8.92
CA ALA A 141 -3.29 5.42 -7.60
C ALA A 141 -1.80 5.05 -7.61
N PHE A 142 -1.44 3.89 -8.17
CA PHE A 142 -0.06 3.44 -8.29
C PHE A 142 0.80 4.38 -9.14
N ALA A 143 0.26 4.91 -10.25
CA ALA A 143 0.96 5.89 -11.08
C ALA A 143 1.24 7.21 -10.32
N VAL A 144 0.27 7.67 -9.52
CA VAL A 144 0.46 8.83 -8.65
C VAL A 144 1.54 8.56 -7.61
N GLU A 145 1.52 7.40 -6.96
CA GLU A 145 2.53 7.01 -5.96
C GLU A 145 3.94 7.00 -6.52
N LEU A 146 4.14 6.38 -7.69
CA LEU A 146 5.43 6.37 -8.36
C LEU A 146 5.90 7.78 -8.71
N THR A 147 4.99 8.63 -9.17
CA THR A 147 5.32 10.01 -9.55
C THR A 147 5.74 10.83 -8.33
N VAL A 148 4.98 10.78 -7.23
CA VAL A 148 5.32 11.50 -5.99
C VAL A 148 6.60 10.95 -5.38
N GLY A 149 6.75 9.63 -5.32
CA GLY A 149 7.97 8.99 -4.82
C GLY A 149 9.20 9.40 -5.61
N SER A 150 9.10 9.48 -6.94
CA SER A 150 10.21 9.92 -7.79
C SER A 150 10.61 11.37 -7.58
N ARG A 151 9.64 12.28 -7.37
CA ARG A 151 9.90 13.69 -7.10
C ARG A 151 10.55 13.90 -5.74
N LEU A 152 10.05 13.20 -4.71
CA LEU A 152 10.67 13.20 -3.38
C LEU A 152 12.11 12.71 -3.46
N PHE A 153 12.36 11.62 -4.17
CA PHE A 153 13.70 11.07 -4.28
C PHE A 153 14.64 11.98 -5.08
N ALA A 154 14.19 12.55 -6.20
CA ALA A 154 14.97 13.50 -6.99
C ALA A 154 15.34 14.76 -6.18
N ALA A 155 14.49 15.18 -5.25
CA ALA A 155 14.80 16.28 -4.33
C ALA A 155 15.91 15.91 -3.32
N LEU A 156 16.01 14.64 -2.89
CA LEU A 156 17.03 14.15 -1.96
C LEU A 156 18.35 13.80 -2.66
N VAL A 157 18.27 13.39 -3.93
CA VAL A 157 19.40 12.95 -4.76
C VAL A 157 19.33 13.68 -6.11
N PRO A 158 19.92 14.90 -6.20
CA PRO A 158 19.88 15.70 -7.43
C PRO A 158 20.52 15.01 -8.64
N SER A 159 21.38 14.03 -8.42
CA SER A 159 22.04 13.25 -9.48
C SER A 159 21.15 12.18 -10.11
N ALA A 160 19.93 11.95 -9.59
CA ALA A 160 19.00 10.95 -10.09
C ALA A 160 17.74 11.62 -10.68
N PRO A 161 17.60 11.73 -12.01
CA PRO A 161 16.42 12.31 -12.64
C PRO A 161 15.15 11.53 -12.30
N ALA A 162 14.04 12.24 -12.02
CA ALA A 162 12.77 11.63 -11.64
C ALA A 162 12.27 10.51 -12.59
N PRO A 163 12.36 10.63 -13.94
CA PRO A 163 11.93 9.56 -14.84
C PRO A 163 12.69 8.25 -14.63
N VAL A 164 14.00 8.32 -14.37
CA VAL A 164 14.84 7.14 -14.11
C VAL A 164 14.39 6.47 -12.80
N VAL A 165 14.08 7.27 -11.78
CA VAL A 165 13.61 6.77 -10.49
C VAL A 165 12.26 6.06 -10.62
N VAL A 166 11.32 6.60 -11.41
CA VAL A 166 10.04 5.93 -11.71
C VAL A 166 10.28 4.54 -12.32
N VAL A 167 11.16 4.45 -13.31
CA VAL A 167 11.47 3.18 -13.98
C VAL A 167 12.07 2.18 -12.99
N VAL A 168 13.01 2.61 -12.15
CA VAL A 168 13.63 1.72 -11.14
C VAL A 168 12.61 1.26 -10.11
N LEU A 169 11.80 2.17 -9.54
CA LEU A 169 10.78 1.84 -8.54
C LEU A 169 9.72 0.88 -9.10
N SER A 170 9.23 1.13 -10.31
CA SER A 170 8.24 0.28 -10.97
C SER A 170 8.80 -1.11 -11.31
N LEU A 171 10.05 -1.19 -11.77
CA LEU A 171 10.72 -2.46 -12.08
C LEU A 171 10.94 -3.30 -10.82
N VAL A 172 11.41 -2.70 -9.72
CA VAL A 172 11.55 -3.41 -8.44
C VAL A 172 10.19 -3.88 -7.93
N ALA A 173 9.17 -3.01 -7.96
CA ALA A 173 7.81 -3.33 -7.56
C ALA A 173 7.24 -4.53 -8.34
N PHE A 174 7.44 -4.51 -9.66
CA PHE A 174 7.01 -5.58 -10.54
C PHE A 174 7.75 -6.89 -10.24
N ILE A 175 9.08 -6.86 -10.08
CA ILE A 175 9.88 -8.06 -9.84
C ILE A 175 9.48 -8.76 -8.53
N TYR A 176 9.45 -8.05 -7.39
CA TYR A 176 9.16 -8.72 -6.12
C TYR A 176 7.71 -9.22 -6.05
N THR A 177 6.78 -8.52 -6.71
CA THR A 177 5.36 -8.91 -6.75
C THR A 177 5.16 -10.10 -7.69
N ALA A 178 5.76 -10.07 -8.88
CA ALA A 178 5.68 -11.15 -9.85
C ALA A 178 6.34 -12.44 -9.35
N VAL A 179 7.41 -12.34 -8.56
CA VAL A 179 8.11 -13.52 -8.01
C VAL A 179 7.43 -14.05 -6.74
N GLY A 180 6.97 -13.17 -5.86
CA GLY A 180 6.49 -13.54 -4.53
C GLY A 180 4.98 -13.70 -4.38
N GLY A 181 4.19 -13.23 -5.36
CA GLY A 181 2.73 -13.29 -5.34
C GLY A 181 2.09 -12.50 -4.19
N PHE A 182 0.80 -12.75 -3.93
CA PHE A 182 0.00 -12.03 -2.93
C PHE A 182 0.59 -12.07 -1.52
N ARG A 183 1.20 -13.19 -1.11
CA ARG A 183 1.79 -13.33 0.22
C ARG A 183 3.02 -12.45 0.40
N ALA A 184 3.85 -12.30 -0.63
CA ALA A 184 4.99 -11.41 -0.55
C ALA A 184 4.54 -9.96 -0.38
N VAL A 185 3.48 -9.55 -1.09
CA VAL A 185 2.88 -8.21 -0.94
C VAL A 185 2.46 -7.95 0.52
N ILE A 186 1.73 -8.88 1.14
CA ILE A 186 1.32 -8.72 2.55
C ILE A 186 2.54 -8.57 3.49
N VAL A 187 3.60 -9.35 3.27
CA VAL A 187 4.80 -9.28 4.12
C VAL A 187 5.54 -7.97 3.89
N THR A 188 5.67 -7.51 2.64
CA THR A 188 6.28 -6.22 2.33
C THR A 188 5.47 -5.05 2.89
N ASP A 189 4.14 -5.12 2.85
CA ASP A 189 3.26 -4.10 3.43
C ASP A 189 3.47 -3.96 4.94
N ARG A 190 3.67 -5.08 5.66
CA ARG A 190 4.00 -5.03 7.09
C ARG A 190 5.33 -4.35 7.37
N ILE A 191 6.36 -4.66 6.58
CA ILE A 191 7.68 -4.03 6.72
C ILE A 191 7.59 -2.53 6.41
N GLN A 192 6.84 -2.17 5.36
CA GLN A 192 6.56 -0.77 5.01
C GLN A 192 5.81 -0.05 6.13
N MET A 193 4.81 -0.68 6.74
CA MET A 193 4.08 -0.12 7.86
C MET A 193 5.00 0.19 9.05
N ILE A 194 5.90 -0.73 9.41
CA ILE A 194 6.90 -0.48 10.48
C ILE A 194 7.77 0.72 10.12
N SER A 195 8.18 0.83 8.86
CA SER A 195 8.99 1.95 8.36
C SER A 195 8.25 3.28 8.45
N ILE A 196 6.95 3.31 8.12
CA ILE A 196 6.09 4.49 8.26
C ILE A 196 5.93 4.88 9.74
N TRP A 197 5.70 3.93 10.64
CA TRP A 197 5.59 4.23 12.08
C TRP A 197 6.90 4.80 12.64
N LEU A 198 8.04 4.24 12.23
CA LEU A 198 9.35 4.78 12.61
C LEU A 198 9.54 6.20 12.06
N LEU A 199 9.18 6.46 10.80
CA LEU A 199 9.22 7.80 10.20
C LEU A 199 8.37 8.80 11.01
N LEU A 200 7.12 8.44 11.31
CA LEU A 200 6.19 9.27 12.06
C LEU A 200 6.67 9.54 13.50
N ALA A 201 7.40 8.60 14.12
CA ALA A 201 7.98 8.79 15.45
C ALA A 201 9.25 9.65 15.43
N VAL A 202 10.12 9.46 14.44
CA VAL A 202 11.41 10.16 14.33
C VAL A 202 11.24 11.61 13.88
N LEU A 203 10.29 11.90 12.98
CA LEU A 203 10.09 13.26 12.44
C LEU A 203 9.85 14.32 13.54
N PRO A 204 8.89 14.16 14.48
CA PRO A 204 8.67 15.12 15.56
C PRO A 204 9.90 15.29 16.47
N VAL A 205 10.60 14.20 16.78
CA VAL A 205 11.81 14.24 17.62
C VAL A 205 12.92 15.02 16.92
N SER A 206 13.14 14.75 15.63
CA SER A 206 14.13 15.46 14.83
C SER A 206 13.81 16.96 14.72
N TYR A 207 12.54 17.31 14.54
CA TYR A 207 12.08 18.70 14.53
C TYR A 207 12.31 19.39 15.88
N PHE A 208 11.97 18.72 16.99
CA PHE A 208 12.19 19.27 18.34
C PHE A 208 13.68 19.50 18.63
N LEU A 209 14.55 18.57 18.25
CA LEU A 209 16.01 18.71 18.39
C LEU A 209 16.55 19.84 17.50
N TRP A 210 16.03 19.98 16.28
CA TRP A 210 16.39 21.06 15.38
C TRP A 210 16.02 22.43 15.95
N VAL A 211 14.79 22.59 16.44
CA VAL A 211 14.33 23.83 17.11
C VAL A 211 15.21 24.15 18.31
N ARG A 212 15.60 23.15 19.11
CA ARG A 212 16.43 23.35 20.31
C ARG A 212 17.87 23.77 19.98
N THR A 213 18.42 23.32 18.85
CA THR A 213 19.79 23.64 18.42
C THR A 213 19.89 24.97 17.66
N HIS A 214 18.84 25.39 16.96
CA HIS A 214 18.84 26.58 16.11
C HIS A 214 18.07 27.79 16.70
N ARG A 215 17.54 27.67 17.93
CA ARG A 215 17.00 28.80 18.72
C ARG A 215 18.06 29.54 19.56
N LYS A 216 19.35 29.39 19.27
CA LYS A 216 20.41 30.20 19.86
C LYS A 216 20.82 31.32 18.92
#